data_AF-A0A2D7NKZ3-F1
#
_entry.id   AF-A0A2D7NKZ3-F1
#
_cell.length_a   1.000
_cell.length_b   1.000
_cell.length_c   1.000
_cell.angle_alpha   90.00
_cell.angle_beta   90.00
_cell.angle_gamma   90.00
#
_symmetry.space_group_name_H-M   'P 1'
#
loop_
_entity.id
_entity.type
_entity.pdbx_description
1 polymer ?
#
loop_
_entity_poly.entity_id
_entity_poly.type
_entity_poly.pdbx_seq_one_letter_code
_entity_poly.pdbx_strand_id
1 'polypeptide(L)'
;MNDQSKNQNQTAISILLASAFLMGALVIFQAGRIPQQSVFADDAVVGSEGFTVLTASSGFGKDTRPYELCYVLDNYSNMMFVYEVPQSTSRSVVLRNGTDLPYLFGISRPAAK
;
A
#
# COMPACT_ATOMS: atom_id res chain seq x y z
N MET A 1 36.85 -8.76 45.42
CA MET A 1 35.45 -8.28 45.38
C MET A 1 35.08 -7.93 43.92
N ASN A 2 35.31 -8.85 42.96
CA ASN A 2 35.25 -8.53 41.52
C ASN A 2 34.38 -9.49 40.68
N ASP A 3 34.07 -10.70 41.15
CA ASP A 3 33.37 -11.70 40.33
C ASP A 3 31.84 -11.53 40.33
N GLN A 4 31.25 -11.05 41.42
CA GLN A 4 29.80 -10.79 41.49
C GLN A 4 29.35 -9.66 40.55
N SER A 5 30.12 -8.57 40.45
CA SER A 5 29.81 -7.46 39.54
C SER A 5 29.88 -7.87 38.06
N LYS A 6 30.84 -8.75 37.71
CA LYS A 6 31.03 -9.22 36.33
C LYS A 6 29.88 -10.12 35.87
N ASN A 7 29.41 -11.01 36.75
CA ASN A 7 28.24 -11.85 36.50
C ASN A 7 26.95 -11.02 36.39
N GLN A 8 26.76 -10.02 37.25
CA GLN A 8 25.59 -9.11 37.17
C GLN A 8 25.54 -8.35 35.83
N ASN A 9 26.67 -7.85 35.35
CA ASN A 9 26.75 -7.20 34.04
C ASN A 9 26.44 -8.15 32.88
N GLN A 10 26.93 -9.40 32.93
CA GLN A 10 26.62 -10.40 31.90
C GLN A 10 25.13 -10.78 31.89
N THR A 11 24.50 -10.89 33.06
CA THR A 11 23.06 -11.14 33.17
C THR A 11 22.26 -9.95 32.63
N ALA A 12 22.64 -8.71 32.96
CA ALA A 12 21.98 -7.51 32.47
C ALA A 12 22.06 -7.38 30.93
N ILE A 13 23.23 -7.64 30.36
CA ILE A 13 23.43 -7.64 28.89
C ILE A 13 22.58 -8.73 28.23
N SER A 14 22.50 -9.92 28.83
CA SER A 14 21.70 -11.03 28.28
C SER A 14 20.20 -10.73 28.30
N ILE A 15 19.71 -10.10 29.37
CA ILE A 15 18.29 -9.68 29.49
C ILE A 15 17.98 -8.57 28.47
N LEU A 16 18.90 -7.62 28.30
CA LEU A 16 18.74 -6.54 27.31
C LEU A 16 18.69 -7.10 25.88
N LEU A 17 19.59 -8.03 25.53
CA LEU A 17 19.59 -8.68 24.22
C LEU A 17 18.30 -9.49 24.01
N ALA A 18 17.89 -10.30 24.98
CA ALA A 18 16.67 -11.09 24.88
C ALA A 18 15.43 -10.22 24.66
N SER A 19 15.32 -9.09 25.38
CA SER A 19 14.19 -8.15 25.21
C SER A 19 14.24 -7.42 23.87
N ALA A 20 15.42 -7.03 23.38
CA ALA A 20 15.58 -6.43 22.06
C ALA A 20 15.19 -7.40 20.93
N PHE A 21 15.60 -8.67 21.02
CA PHE A 21 15.19 -9.71 20.07
C PHE A 21 13.68 -9.95 20.09
N LEU A 22 13.08 -10.02 21.28
CA LEU A 22 11.64 -10.20 21.42
C LEU A 22 10.87 -9.02 20.82
N MET A 23 11.28 -7.79 21.11
CA MET A 23 10.66 -6.59 20.53
C MET A 23 10.82 -6.55 19.01
N GLY A 24 12.01 -6.87 18.49
CA GLY A 24 12.24 -6.97 17.04
C GLY A 24 11.33 -8.01 16.38
N ALA A 25 11.20 -9.19 16.98
CA ALA A 25 10.32 -10.25 16.49
C ALA A 25 8.84 -9.81 16.49
N LEU A 26 8.39 -9.15 17.55
CA LEU A 26 7.03 -8.61 17.64
C LEU A 26 6.77 -7.53 16.58
N VAL A 27 7.72 -6.63 16.34
CA VAL A 27 7.61 -5.61 15.29
C VAL A 27 7.46 -6.25 13.91
N ILE A 28 8.30 -7.23 13.58
CA ILE A 28 8.22 -7.96 12.30
C ILE A 28 6.87 -8.69 12.19
N PHE A 29 6.44 -9.34 13.27
CA PHE A 29 5.17 -10.07 13.29
C PHE A 29 3.96 -9.17 13.14
N GLN A 30 3.97 -7.97 13.73
CA GLN A 30 2.93 -6.97 13.56
C GLN A 30 2.96 -6.36 12.16
N ALA A 31 4.14 -6.10 11.59
CA ALA A 31 4.28 -5.63 10.21
C ALA A 31 3.77 -6.66 9.19
N GLY A 32 3.97 -7.95 9.43
CA GLY A 32 3.39 -9.02 8.61
C GLY A 32 1.87 -9.17 8.76
N ARG A 33 1.28 -8.52 9.77
CA ARG A 33 -0.16 -8.48 10.06
C ARG A 33 -0.78 -7.12 9.78
N ILE A 34 -0.10 -6.23 9.05
CA ILE A 34 -0.75 -5.04 8.49
C ILE A 34 -2.01 -5.56 7.81
N PRO A 35 -3.21 -5.19 8.32
CA PRO A 35 -4.44 -5.63 7.71
C PRO A 35 -4.31 -5.24 6.25
N GLN A 36 -4.46 -6.22 5.35
CA GLN A 36 -4.79 -5.88 3.99
C GLN A 36 -6.19 -5.28 4.10
N GLN A 37 -6.22 -3.99 4.40
CA GLN A 37 -7.42 -3.19 4.40
C GLN A 37 -7.98 -3.45 3.02
N SER A 38 -9.06 -4.24 2.99
CA SER A 38 -9.69 -4.61 1.73
C SER A 38 -10.16 -3.28 1.18
N VAL A 39 -9.42 -2.78 0.19
CA VAL A 39 -9.80 -1.57 -0.52
C VAL A 39 -11.03 -2.01 -1.27
N PHE A 40 -12.19 -1.55 -0.81
CA PHE A 40 -13.44 -1.78 -1.48
C PHE A 40 -13.52 -0.80 -2.66
N ALA A 41 -14.28 -1.15 -3.70
CA ALA A 41 -14.66 -0.22 -4.75
C ALA A 41 -15.20 1.09 -4.15
N ASP A 42 -14.86 2.21 -4.80
CA ASP A 42 -15.25 3.58 -4.42
C ASP A 42 -14.49 4.19 -3.22
N ASP A 43 -13.30 3.66 -2.93
CA ASP A 43 -12.38 4.23 -1.93
C ASP A 43 -11.29 5.06 -2.60
N ALA A 44 -10.92 6.17 -1.96
CA ALA A 44 -9.94 7.11 -2.45
C ALA A 44 -8.86 7.30 -1.39
N VAL A 45 -7.67 6.75 -1.66
CA VAL A 45 -6.51 6.88 -0.77
C VAL A 45 -5.50 7.80 -1.43
N VAL A 46 -5.29 8.98 -0.83
CA VAL A 46 -4.16 9.83 -1.16
C VAL A 46 -2.95 9.29 -0.41
N GLY A 47 -1.99 8.72 -1.14
CA GLY A 47 -0.74 8.25 -0.56
C GLY A 47 0.13 9.43 -0.09
N SER A 48 0.82 9.28 1.03
CA SER A 48 1.76 10.29 1.56
C SER A 48 2.93 10.59 0.61
N GLU A 49 3.22 9.67 -0.31
CA GLU A 49 4.39 9.70 -1.19
C GLU A 49 4.09 10.30 -2.59
N GLY A 50 3.07 11.15 -2.71
CA GLY A 50 2.80 11.90 -3.95
C GLY A 50 2.09 11.11 -5.05
N PHE A 51 1.44 10.00 -4.71
CA PHE A 51 0.51 9.30 -5.57
C PHE A 51 -0.90 9.30 -4.98
N THR A 52 -1.92 9.38 -5.82
CA THR A 52 -3.33 9.22 -5.43
C THR A 52 -3.87 7.94 -6.05
N VAL A 53 -4.48 7.08 -5.23
CA VAL A 53 -5.12 5.85 -5.67
C VAL A 53 -6.62 5.98 -5.51
N LEU A 54 -7.36 5.70 -6.58
CA LEU A 54 -8.82 5.69 -6.59
C LEU A 54 -9.27 4.31 -7.04
N THR A 55 -10.13 3.65 -6.28
CA THR A 55 -10.79 2.43 -6.73
C THR A 55 -12.21 2.74 -7.17
N ALA A 56 -12.64 2.16 -8.27
CA ALA A 56 -14.01 2.27 -8.75
C ALA A 56 -14.52 0.90 -9.17
N SER A 57 -15.83 0.66 -8.99
CA SER A 57 -16.46 -0.53 -9.54
C SER A 57 -16.45 -0.45 -11.07
N SER A 58 -15.99 -1.51 -11.73
CA SER A 58 -16.07 -1.64 -13.19
C SER A 58 -17.50 -1.88 -13.71
N GLY A 59 -18.44 -2.22 -12.82
CA GLY A 59 -19.80 -2.66 -13.19
C GLY A 59 -19.89 -4.11 -13.65
N PHE A 60 -18.77 -4.83 -13.74
CA PHE A 60 -18.71 -6.26 -14.04
C PHE A 60 -18.40 -7.07 -12.76
N GLY A 61 -18.74 -8.36 -12.75
CA GLY A 61 -18.54 -9.24 -11.58
C GLY A 61 -19.84 -9.56 -10.83
N LYS A 62 -19.75 -10.23 -9.69
CA LYS A 62 -20.93 -10.52 -8.84
C LYS A 62 -21.26 -9.29 -8.00
N ASP A 63 -22.53 -9.02 -7.73
CA ASP A 63 -22.97 -7.88 -6.88
C ASP A 63 -22.27 -7.84 -5.51
N THR A 64 -21.90 -9.01 -4.98
CA THR A 64 -21.19 -9.13 -3.70
C THR A 64 -19.68 -8.94 -3.79
N ARG A 65 -19.10 -8.98 -5.00
CA ARG A 65 -17.66 -8.85 -5.31
C ARG A 65 -17.47 -8.34 -6.75
N PRO A 66 -17.75 -7.06 -7.03
CA PRO A 66 -17.54 -6.49 -8.35
C PRO A 66 -16.05 -6.50 -8.71
N TYR A 67 -15.74 -6.52 -10.01
CA TYR A 67 -14.38 -6.27 -10.47
C TYR A 67 -14.07 -4.79 -10.29
N GLU A 68 -12.84 -4.51 -9.88
CA GLU A 68 -12.42 -3.17 -9.49
C GLU A 68 -11.41 -2.61 -10.49
N LEU A 69 -11.62 -1.34 -10.85
CA LEU A 69 -10.65 -0.51 -11.54
C LEU A 69 -9.88 0.28 -10.48
N CYS A 70 -8.57 0.32 -10.59
CA CYS A 70 -7.69 1.07 -9.73
C CYS A 70 -6.96 2.13 -10.58
N TYR A 71 -7.27 3.39 -10.33
CA TYR A 71 -6.61 4.53 -10.95
C TYR A 71 -5.47 4.97 -10.04
N VAL A 72 -4.26 5.07 -10.59
CA VAL A 72 -3.10 5.61 -9.90
C VAL A 72 -2.67 6.89 -10.60
N LEU A 73 -2.77 8.00 -9.88
CA LEU A 73 -2.35 9.33 -10.31
C LEU A 73 -0.99 9.60 -9.66
N ASP A 74 0.05 9.71 -10.48
CA ASP A 74 1.38 10.11 -10.03
C ASP A 74 1.54 11.62 -10.19
N ASN A 75 1.66 12.32 -9.08
CA ASN A 75 1.75 13.78 -9.06
C ASN A 75 3.14 14.28 -9.50
N TYR A 76 4.17 13.44 -9.50
CA TYR A 76 5.52 13.84 -9.93
C TYR A 76 5.66 13.75 -11.44
N SER A 77 5.27 12.61 -12.02
CA SER A 77 5.37 12.39 -13.47
C SER A 77 4.16 12.93 -14.24
N ASN A 78 3.11 13.37 -13.55
CA ASN A 78 1.82 13.77 -14.12
C ASN A 78 1.19 12.66 -14.98
N MET A 79 1.35 11.41 -14.55
CA MET A 79 0.83 10.24 -15.25
C MET A 79 -0.39 9.68 -14.53
N MET A 80 -1.35 9.18 -15.32
CA MET A 80 -2.45 8.36 -14.84
C MET A 80 -2.28 6.94 -15.36
N PHE A 81 -2.30 5.97 -14.46
CA PHE A 81 -2.33 4.54 -14.77
C PHE A 81 -3.68 3.97 -14.38
N VAL A 82 -4.23 3.12 -15.23
CA VAL A 82 -5.48 2.39 -14.97
C VAL A 82 -5.13 0.91 -14.86
N TYR A 83 -5.39 0.35 -13.71
CA TYR A 83 -5.24 -1.05 -13.42
C TYR A 83 -6.60 -1.71 -13.27
N GLU A 84 -6.69 -2.97 -13.66
CA GLU A 84 -7.86 -3.81 -13.40
C GLU A 84 -7.48 -4.97 -12.50
N VAL A 85 -8.36 -5.25 -11.53
CA VAL A 85 -8.33 -6.47 -10.73
C VAL A 85 -9.41 -7.41 -11.28
N PRO A 86 -9.05 -8.37 -12.16
CA PRO A 86 -10.02 -9.19 -12.88
C PRO A 86 -10.79 -10.15 -11.98
N GLN A 87 -10.31 -10.41 -10.76
CA GLN A 87 -11.02 -11.20 -9.76
C GLN A 87 -10.51 -10.82 -8.36
N SER A 88 -11.41 -10.64 -7.38
CA SER A 88 -11.04 -10.26 -6.00
C SER A 88 -10.14 -11.27 -5.28
N THR A 89 -10.10 -12.52 -5.74
CA THR A 89 -9.21 -13.56 -5.21
C THR A 89 -7.89 -13.66 -5.95
N SER A 90 -7.74 -12.98 -7.10
CA SER A 90 -6.49 -12.98 -7.85
C SER A 90 -5.53 -11.98 -7.25
N ARG A 91 -4.27 -12.39 -7.07
CA ARG A 91 -3.16 -11.49 -6.73
C ARG A 91 -2.59 -10.76 -7.94
N SER A 92 -3.15 -10.97 -9.14
CA SER A 92 -2.68 -10.33 -10.36
C SER A 92 -3.43 -9.02 -10.60
N VAL A 93 -2.69 -7.94 -10.78
CA VAL A 93 -3.20 -6.65 -11.22
C VAL A 93 -2.74 -6.44 -12.67
N VAL A 94 -3.65 -6.05 -13.55
CA VAL A 94 -3.36 -5.88 -14.98
C VAL A 94 -3.37 -4.40 -15.32
N LEU A 95 -2.28 -3.88 -15.89
CA LEU A 95 -2.26 -2.52 -16.43
C LEU A 95 -3.12 -2.48 -17.71
N ARG A 96 -4.18 -1.68 -17.68
CA ARG A 96 -5.07 -1.44 -18.83
C ARG A 96 -4.61 -0.29 -19.68
N ASN A 97 -4.18 0.81 -19.05
CA ASN A 97 -3.76 2.00 -19.76
C ASN A 97 -2.80 2.85 -18.91
N GLY A 98 -1.98 3.65 -19.56
CA GLY A 98 -1.14 4.68 -18.96
C GLY A 98 -1.11 5.90 -19.86
N THR A 99 -1.40 7.08 -19.32
CA THR A 99 -1.48 8.32 -20.10
C THR A 99 -0.98 9.52 -19.31
N ASP A 100 -0.41 10.49 -20.02
CA ASP A 100 -0.06 11.80 -19.49
C ASP A 100 -1.34 12.60 -19.19
N LEU A 101 -1.44 13.14 -17.97
CA LEU A 101 -2.57 13.93 -17.50
C LEU A 101 -2.70 15.27 -18.24
N PRO A 102 -1.64 16.07 -18.44
CA PRO A 102 -1.71 17.28 -19.27
C PRO A 102 -2.29 17.03 -20.66
N TYR A 103 -1.84 15.97 -21.34
CA TYR A 103 -2.39 15.57 -22.63
C TYR A 103 -3.87 15.20 -22.53
N LEU A 104 -4.25 14.36 -21.56
CA LEU A 104 -5.63 13.93 -21.35
C LEU A 104 -6.56 15.13 -21.06
N PHE A 105 -6.12 16.10 -20.26
CA PHE A 105 -6.84 17.33 -20.01
C PHE A 105 -6.86 18.27 -21.22
N GLY A 106 -5.80 18.28 -22.03
CA GLY A 106 -5.74 19.05 -23.26
C GLY A 106 -6.79 18.61 -24.28
N ILE A 107 -6.97 17.29 -24.45
CA ILE A 107 -7.95 16.75 -25.41
C ILE A 107 -9.39 16.71 -24.89
N SER A 108 -9.59 16.77 -23.57
CA SER A 108 -10.92 16.72 -22.94
C SER A 108 -11.54 18.08 -22.69
N ARG A 109 -10.77 19.16 -22.77
CA ARG A 109 -11.33 20.52 -22.75
C ARG A 109 -12.08 20.77 -24.06
N PRO A 110 -13.37 21.16 -24.02
CA PRO A 110 -14.04 21.62 -25.23
C PRO A 110 -13.29 22.84 -25.76
N ALA A 111 -13.07 22.89 -27.08
CA ALA A 111 -12.51 24.07 -27.72
C ALA A 111 -13.36 25.28 -27.29
N ALA A 112 -12.74 26.26 -26.65
CA ALA A 112 -13.40 27.50 -26.29
C ALA A 112 -13.98 28.08 -27.59
N LYS A 113 -15.31 28.16 -27.65
CA LYS A 113 -16.05 28.83 -28.73
C LYS A 113 -16.02 30.33 -28.51
#